data_AF-A0A4Y9STJ6-F1
#
_entry.id   AF-A0A4Y9STJ6-F1
#
_cell.length_a   1.000
_cell.length_b   1.000
_cell.length_c   1.000
_cell.angle_alpha   90.00
_cell.angle_beta   90.00
_cell.angle_gamma   90.00
#
_symmetry.space_group_name_H-M   'P 1'
#
loop_
_entity.id
_entity.type
_entity.pdbx_description
1 polymer ?
#
loop_
_entity_poly.entity_id
_entity_poly.type
_entity_poly.pdbx_seq_one_letter_code
_entity_poly.pdbx_strand_id
1 'polypeptide(L)'
;MSMIEVKAMTAPETAAFLRQQLGPIVAWDDWLSDRRRGRGDPLADFDLQPCASLKSRCRRPVYAIKDIVEFIRSVRRRHPTAQPGIKPSVLTIKLDSEDCRSWRMRPPTPACAAA
;
A
#
# COMPACT_ATOMS: atom_id res chain seq x y z
N MET A 1 30.64 12.38 15.16
CA MET A 1 29.24 12.14 14.76
C MET A 1 28.82 10.81 15.36
N SER A 2 27.94 10.81 16.35
CA SER A 2 27.39 9.59 16.93
C SER A 2 26.46 8.92 15.90
N MET A 3 26.74 7.65 15.55
CA MET A 3 25.83 6.85 14.74
C MET A 3 24.57 6.55 15.54
N ILE A 4 23.40 6.78 14.95
CA ILE A 4 22.11 6.47 15.54
C ILE A 4 21.53 5.29 14.76
N GLU A 5 21.14 4.23 15.48
CA GLU A 5 20.41 3.12 14.88
C GLU A 5 18.92 3.49 14.73
N VAL A 6 18.42 3.42 13.51
CA VAL A 6 17.01 3.69 13.20
C VAL A 6 16.38 2.43 12.63
N LYS A 7 15.31 1.94 13.27
CA LYS A 7 14.49 0.86 12.72
C LYS A 7 13.68 1.39 11.55
N ALA A 8 13.80 0.76 10.39
CA ALA A 8 13.15 1.18 9.16
C ALA A 8 12.54 -0.01 8.41
N MET A 9 11.53 0.28 7.59
CA MET A 9 10.86 -0.68 6.71
C MET A 9 11.09 -0.30 5.25
N THR A 10 11.07 -1.28 4.36
CA THR A 10 11.09 -1.02 2.91
C THR A 10 9.74 -0.48 2.44
N ALA A 11 9.70 0.16 1.26
CA ALA A 11 8.45 0.61 0.66
C ALA A 11 7.32 -0.44 0.60
N PRO A 12 7.52 -1.69 0.12
CA PRO A 12 6.45 -2.68 0.08
C PRO A 12 5.96 -3.10 1.47
N GLU A 13 6.87 -3.23 2.44
CA GLU A 13 6.49 -3.51 3.83
C GLU A 13 5.71 -2.35 4.44
N THR A 14 6.11 -1.12 4.13
CA THR A 14 5.41 0.09 4.56
C THR A 14 4.00 0.14 3.97
N ALA A 15 3.83 -0.12 2.67
CA ALA A 15 2.53 -0.16 2.02
C ALA A 15 1.61 -1.23 2.64
N ALA A 16 2.15 -2.44 2.86
CA ALA A 16 1.42 -3.53 3.50
C ALA A 16 0.99 -3.17 4.93
N PHE A 17 1.90 -2.57 5.71
CA PHE A 17 1.62 -2.15 7.08
C PHE A 17 0.57 -1.03 7.13
N LEU A 18 0.67 -0.02 6.25
CA LEU A 18 -0.34 1.04 6.13
C LEU A 18 -1.71 0.46 5.75
N ARG A 19 -1.76 -0.47 4.79
CA ARG A 19 -3.00 -1.15 4.40
C ARG A 19 -3.63 -1.91 5.56
N GLN A 20 -2.83 -2.57 6.37
CA GLN A 20 -3.31 -3.30 7.55
C GLN A 20 -3.89 -2.35 8.61
N GLN A 21 -3.27 -1.18 8.81
CA GLN A 21 -3.60 -0.25 9.89
C GLN A 21 -4.66 0.79 9.53
N LEU A 22 -4.72 1.21 8.28
CA LEU A 22 -5.58 2.30 7.78
C LEU A 22 -6.62 1.80 6.78
N GLY A 23 -6.55 0.54 6.36
CA GLY A 23 -7.44 -0.02 5.35
C GLY A 23 -7.09 0.41 3.92
N PRO A 24 -7.93 0.08 2.93
CA PRO A 24 -7.72 0.41 1.52
C PRO A 24 -8.32 1.79 1.18
N ILE A 25 -8.05 2.81 2.00
CA ILE A 25 -8.53 4.18 1.72
C ILE A 25 -7.87 4.79 0.48
N VAL A 26 -6.66 4.31 0.14
CA VAL A 26 -5.92 4.60 -1.09
C VAL A 26 -5.13 3.37 -1.53
N ALA A 27 -4.67 3.36 -2.78
CA ALA A 27 -3.68 2.40 -3.24
C ALA A 27 -2.31 2.77 -2.66
N TRP A 28 -1.96 2.24 -1.47
CA TRP A 28 -0.77 2.65 -0.72
C TRP A 28 0.56 2.53 -1.49
N ASP A 29 0.73 1.51 -2.34
CA ASP A 29 1.92 1.35 -3.17
C ASP A 29 2.08 2.47 -4.21
N ASP A 30 0.96 2.83 -4.85
CA ASP A 30 0.90 3.92 -5.83
C ASP A 30 1.07 5.26 -5.13
N TRP A 31 0.38 5.47 -4.00
CA TRP A 31 0.48 6.66 -3.16
C TRP A 31 1.93 6.92 -2.71
N LEU A 32 2.63 5.92 -2.17
CA LEU A 32 4.04 6.05 -1.80
C LEU A 32 4.93 6.35 -3.01
N SER A 33 4.54 5.88 -4.20
CA SER A 33 5.29 6.11 -5.43
C SER A 33 5.06 7.49 -6.02
N ASP A 34 3.83 7.98 -5.96
CA ASP A 34 3.42 9.30 -6.42
C ASP A 34 3.94 10.39 -5.50
N ARG A 35 3.91 10.19 -4.17
CA ARG A 35 4.56 11.09 -3.20
C ARG A 35 6.05 11.25 -3.45
N ARG A 36 6.78 10.17 -3.74
CA ARG A 36 8.21 10.27 -4.12
C ARG A 36 8.45 11.02 -5.43
N ARG A 37 7.47 11.04 -6.33
CA ARG A 37 7.53 11.74 -7.61
C ARG A 37 6.99 13.18 -7.53
N GLY A 38 6.58 13.63 -6.35
CA GLY A 38 5.99 14.96 -6.15
C GLY A 38 4.63 15.13 -6.83
N ARG A 39 3.90 14.04 -7.08
CA ARG A 39 2.55 14.12 -7.67
C ARG A 39 1.52 14.40 -6.57
N GLY A 40 0.52 15.21 -6.92
CA GLY A 40 -0.56 15.61 -6.02
C GLY A 40 -1.52 14.46 -5.73
N ASP A 41 -1.92 14.34 -4.46
CA ASP A 41 -2.57 13.15 -3.90
C ASP A 41 -3.90 13.47 -3.16
N PRO A 42 -4.80 12.49 -2.96
CA PRO A 42 -6.01 12.61 -2.14
C PRO A 42 -5.76 12.86 -0.64
N LEU A 43 -4.55 12.55 -0.16
CA LEU A 43 -4.07 12.79 1.21
C LEU A 43 -3.07 13.95 1.23
N ALA A 44 -3.34 15.02 0.47
CA ALA A 44 -2.41 16.14 0.24
C ALA A 44 -1.79 16.72 1.52
N ASP A 45 -2.54 16.67 2.63
CA ASP A 45 -2.15 17.19 3.94
C ASP A 45 -1.19 16.28 4.73
N PHE A 46 -0.96 15.03 4.29
CA PHE A 46 -0.12 14.06 4.99
C PHE A 46 1.12 13.72 4.19
N ASP A 47 2.28 13.87 4.81
CA ASP A 47 3.56 13.58 4.18
C ASP A 47 4.25 12.40 4.87
N LEU A 48 4.77 11.48 4.06
CA LEU A 48 5.60 10.37 4.51
C LEU A 48 6.77 10.22 3.54
N GLN A 49 7.90 10.83 3.90
CA GLN A 49 9.11 10.82 3.10
C GLN A 49 10.02 9.65 3.49
N PRO A 50 10.77 9.08 2.53
CA PRO A 50 11.78 8.08 2.84
C PRO A 50 12.94 8.71 3.61
N CYS A 51 13.39 8.05 4.68
CA CYS A 51 14.50 8.52 5.50
C CYS A 51 15.88 8.12 4.94
N ALA A 52 15.93 7.04 4.15
CA ALA A 52 17.14 6.57 3.49
C ALA A 52 16.81 5.73 2.26
N SER A 53 17.86 5.24 1.58
CA SER A 53 17.73 4.24 0.52
C SER A 53 18.62 3.03 0.81
N LEU A 54 18.05 1.84 0.74
CA LEU A 54 18.81 0.59 0.78
C LEU A 54 19.49 0.39 -0.58
N LYS A 55 20.82 0.23 -0.56
CA LYS A 55 21.60 -0.09 -1.76
C LYS A 55 21.50 -1.59 -2.02
N SER A 56 20.66 -1.97 -2.99
CA SER A 56 20.59 -3.34 -3.56
C SER A 56 20.88 -3.29 -5.07
N ARG A 57 20.32 -4.21 -5.90
CA ARG A 57 20.30 -4.07 -7.37
C ARG A 57 19.66 -2.76 -7.84
N CYS A 58 18.70 -2.23 -7.08
CA CYS A 58 18.12 -0.89 -7.25
C CYS A 58 18.10 -0.15 -5.90
N ARG A 59 18.17 1.19 -5.92
CA ARG A 59 17.96 2.01 -4.71
C ARG A 59 16.51 1.86 -4.27
N ARG A 60 16.29 1.21 -3.13
CA ARG A 60 14.95 1.04 -2.56
C ARG A 60 14.75 2.03 -1.43
N PRO A 61 13.70 2.87 -1.45
CA PRO A 61 13.42 3.77 -0.35
C PRO A 61 13.05 2.98 0.91
N VAL A 62 13.52 3.46 2.05
CA VAL A 62 13.16 2.95 3.37
C VAL A 62 12.57 4.08 4.21
N TYR A 63 11.64 3.71 5.09
CA TYR A 63 10.86 4.61 5.92
C TYR A 63 11.10 4.27 7.39
N ALA A 64 11.35 5.27 8.22
CA ALA A 64 11.55 5.03 9.65
C ALA A 64 10.23 4.62 10.29
N ILE A 65 10.26 3.61 11.16
CA ILE A 65 9.05 3.11 11.82
C ILE A 65 8.37 4.22 12.63
N LYS A 66 9.15 5.12 13.24
CA LYS A 66 8.64 6.27 13.98
C LYS A 66 7.75 7.15 13.11
N ASP A 67 8.23 7.50 11.92
CA ASP A 67 7.53 8.38 10.98
C ASP A 67 6.26 7.71 10.46
N ILE A 68 6.32 6.39 10.19
CA ILE A 68 5.15 5.59 9.79
C ILE A 68 4.07 5.63 10.88
N VAL A 69 4.44 5.51 12.16
CA VAL A 69 3.49 5.54 13.28
C VAL A 69 2.89 6.93 13.47
N GLU A 70 3.68 8.00 13.35
CA GLU A 70 3.18 9.38 13.39
C GLU A 70 2.24 9.69 12.23
N PHE A 71 2.56 9.19 11.03
CA PHE A 71 1.69 9.26 9.86
C PHE A 71 0.35 8.56 10.12
N ILE A 72 0.35 7.31 10.60
CA ILE A 72 -0.88 6.55 10.91
C ILE A 72 -1.77 7.31 11.90
N ARG A 73 -1.18 7.88 12.96
CA ARG A 73 -1.92 8.67 13.96
C ARG A 73 -2.58 9.89 13.32
N SER A 74 -1.85 10.57 12.45
CA SER A 74 -2.33 11.76 11.76
C SER A 74 -3.49 11.42 10.80
N VAL A 75 -3.35 10.35 10.02
CA VAL A 75 -4.40 9.89 9.10
C VAL A 75 -5.65 9.46 9.86
N ARG A 76 -5.53 8.67 10.94
CA ARG A 76 -6.68 8.24 11.75
C ARG A 76 -7.46 9.39 12.37
N ARG A 77 -6.79 10.48 12.76
CA ARG A 77 -7.45 11.67 13.32
C ARG A 77 -8.36 12.37 12.32
N ARG A 78 -8.02 12.34 11.02
CA ARG A 78 -8.75 13.07 9.97
C ARG A 78 -9.68 12.18 9.17
N HIS A 79 -9.38 10.89 9.09
CA HIS A 79 -10.16 9.88 8.37
C HIS A 79 -10.73 8.84 9.33
N PRO A 80 -11.94 9.04 9.87
CA PRO A 80 -12.59 8.07 10.76
C PRO A 80 -12.93 6.75 10.07
N THR A 81 -12.93 6.72 8.74
CA THR A 81 -13.07 5.51 7.91
C THR A 81 -11.79 4.67 7.82
N ALA A 82 -10.64 5.22 8.23
CA ALA A 82 -9.38 4.50 8.25
C ALA A 82 -9.35 3.51 9.41
N GLN A 83 -9.90 2.32 9.18
CA GLN A 83 -10.01 1.27 10.18
C GLN A 83 -9.01 0.13 9.90
N PRO A 84 -8.34 -0.37 10.95
CA PRO A 84 -7.52 -1.57 10.82
C PRO A 84 -8.39 -2.80 10.50
N GLY A 85 -7.84 -3.73 9.71
CA GLY A 85 -8.44 -5.06 9.56
C GLY A 85 -9.56 -5.22 8.54
N ILE A 86 -9.60 -4.37 7.49
CA ILE A 86 -10.50 -4.63 6.36
C ILE A 86 -10.09 -5.95 5.69
N LYS A 87 -10.97 -6.95 5.80
CA LYS A 87 -10.78 -8.25 5.16
C LYS A 87 -10.64 -8.03 3.64
N PRO A 88 -9.69 -8.70 2.97
CA PRO A 88 -9.60 -8.62 1.53
C PRO A 88 -10.94 -9.05 0.92
N SER A 89 -11.42 -8.29 -0.08
CA SER A 89 -12.59 -8.69 -0.85
C SER A 89 -12.23 -9.95 -1.65
N VAL A 90 -12.69 -11.10 -1.19
CA VAL A 90 -12.53 -12.35 -1.93
C VAL A 90 -13.60 -12.40 -3.01
N LEU A 91 -13.18 -12.49 -4.26
CA LEU A 91 -14.07 -12.64 -5.41
C LEU A 91 -14.11 -14.11 -5.81
N THR A 92 -15.33 -14.65 -5.96
CA THR A 92 -15.53 -15.97 -6.55
C THR A 92 -15.72 -15.81 -8.05
N ILE A 93 -14.76 -16.29 -8.82
CA ILE A 93 -14.82 -16.32 -10.29
C ILE A 93 -15.00 -17.76 -10.76
N LYS A 94 -15.90 -17.98 -11.73
CA LYS A 94 -16.06 -19.26 -12.39
C LYS A 94 -15.05 -19.36 -13.53
N LEU A 95 -14.14 -20.32 -13.45
CA LEU A 95 -13.19 -20.60 -14.51
C LEU A 95 -13.56 -21.91 -15.17
N ASP A 96 -13.56 -21.93 -16.50
CA ASP A 96 -13.66 -23.16 -17.26
C ASP A 96 -12.30 -23.88 -17.20
N SER A 97 -12.31 -25.13 -16.74
CA SER A 97 -11.11 -25.95 -16.61
C SER A 97 -10.52 -26.37 -17.96
N GLU A 98 -11.32 -26.36 -19.03
CA GLU A 98 -10.87 -26.69 -20.38
C GLU A 98 -10.40 -25.46 -21.18
N ASP A 99 -10.60 -24.25 -20.64
CA ASP A 99 -10.14 -23.01 -21.29
C ASP A 99 -8.63 -22.79 -21.10
N CYS A 100 -7.86 -23.35 -22.03
CA CYS A 100 -6.40 -23.20 -22.12
C CYS A 100 -5.94 -21.82 -22.63
N ARG A 101 -6.83 -20.86 -22.90
CA ARG A 101 -6.44 -19.52 -23.38
C ARG A 101 -5.70 -18.75 -22.29
N SER A 102 -4.73 -17.94 -22.70
CA SER A 102 -4.05 -16.99 -21.80
C SER A 102 -5.05 -16.05 -21.13
N TRP A 103 -4.79 -15.62 -19.89
CA TRP A 103 -5.72 -14.80 -19.11
C TRP A 103 -6.19 -13.52 -19.82
N ARG A 104 -5.35 -12.93 -20.69
CA ARG A 104 -5.68 -11.72 -21.48
C ARG A 104 -6.70 -11.97 -22.59
N MET A 105 -6.81 -13.21 -23.06
CA MET A 105 -7.72 -13.61 -24.15
C MET A 105 -9.00 -14.27 -23.64
N ARG A 106 -9.15 -14.42 -22.32
CA ARG A 106 -10.37 -14.95 -21.73
C ARG A 106 -11.45 -13.87 -21.72
N PRO A 107 -12.72 -14.21 -22.04
CA PRO A 107 -13.80 -13.26 -21.92
C PRO A 107 -13.96 -12.81 -20.45
N PRO A 108 -14.34 -11.55 -20.20
CA PRO A 108 -14.55 -11.07 -18.83
C PRO A 108 -15.63 -11.91 -18.15
N THR A 109 -15.26 -12.56 -17.05
CA THR A 109 -16.18 -13.37 -16.26
C THR A 109 -17.13 -12.44 -15.50
N PRO A 110 -18.46 -12.62 -15.59
CA PRO A 110 -19.37 -11.80 -14.78
C PRO A 110 -19.10 -12.05 -13.30
N ALA A 111 -18.96 -10.97 -12.53
CA ALA A 111 -18.84 -11.06 -11.07
C ALA A 111 -20.12 -11.69 -10.52
N CYS A 112 -20.03 -12.91 -9.99
CA CYS A 112 -21.17 -13.53 -9.31
C CYS A 112 -21.26 -12.88 -7.93
N ALA A 113 -22.28 -12.05 -7.69
CA ALA A 113 -22.57 -11.56 -6.35
C ALA A 113 -22.88 -12.77 -5.47
N ALA A 114 -22.13 -12.94 -4.37
CA ALA A 114 -22.50 -13.91 -3.35
C ALA A 114 -23.84 -13.44 -2.75
N ALA A 115 -24.88 -14.25 -2.94
CA ALA A 115 -26.19 -14.11 -2.28
C ALA A 115 -26.13 -14.70 -0.87
#